data_AF-A0A954DHX2-F1
#
_entry.id   AF-A0A954DHX2-F1
#
_cell.length_a   1.000
_cell.length_b   1.000
_cell.length_c   1.000
_cell.angle_alpha   90.00
_cell.angle_beta   90.00
_cell.angle_gamma   90.00
#
_symmetry.space_group_name_H-M   'P 1'
#
loop_
_entity.id
_entity.type
_entity.pdbx_description
1 polymer ?
#
loop_
_entity_poly.entity_id
_entity_poly.type
_entity_poly.pdbx_seq_one_letter_code
_entity_poly.pdbx_strand_id
1 'polypeptide(L)'
;MNDSAKNRRSKLVIMRALQSRIVLTTTIFPLIGLTLLTITSTVFCLQSMSEAAEAEVVLPSLRPLIGSIICLTAAFAITILYVSLRFSQRIAGPCYRIIEALKSVQEGNLEDRVVLRDGDFLEEIADELNRTLDVISDDVRANGTDTTLAHHETVDEASREDRPVGVESLAK
;
A
#
# COMPACT_ATOMS: atom_id res chain seq x y z
N MET A 1 30.37 -15.12 9.30
CA MET A 1 30.53 -13.99 8.36
C MET A 1 29.28 -13.92 7.48
N ASN A 2 28.30 -13.15 7.97
CA ASN A 2 27.21 -12.45 7.28
C ASN A 2 26.39 -13.14 6.16
N ASP A 3 25.43 -14.01 6.52
CA ASP A 3 24.38 -14.52 5.60
C ASP A 3 23.15 -13.59 5.47
N SER A 4 23.03 -12.56 6.32
CA SER A 4 21.88 -11.63 6.32
C SER A 4 21.89 -10.64 5.15
N ALA A 5 22.97 -10.54 4.38
CA ALA A 5 23.07 -9.64 3.23
C ALA A 5 22.38 -10.17 1.97
N LYS A 6 22.09 -11.48 1.90
CA LYS A 6 21.61 -12.13 0.66
C LYS A 6 20.09 -12.02 0.45
N ASN A 7 19.31 -11.74 1.50
CA ASN A 7 17.84 -11.78 1.45
C ASN A 7 17.12 -10.40 1.50
N ARG A 8 17.81 -9.30 1.16
CA ARG A 8 17.18 -7.99 0.99
C ARG A 8 16.73 -7.69 -0.45
N ARG A 9 17.25 -8.43 -1.45
CA ARG A 9 16.99 -8.15 -2.88
C ARG A 9 15.72 -8.82 -3.44
N SER A 10 15.15 -9.80 -2.74
CA SER A 10 13.95 -10.55 -3.16
C SER A 10 12.63 -9.83 -2.83
N LYS A 11 12.64 -8.94 -1.82
CA LYS A 11 11.44 -8.20 -1.37
C LYS A 11 10.94 -7.15 -2.38
N LEU A 12 11.75 -6.75 -3.36
CA LEU A 12 11.35 -5.87 -4.47
C LEU A 12 10.51 -6.58 -5.55
N VAL A 13 10.56 -7.90 -5.65
CA VAL A 13 9.91 -8.65 -6.74
C VAL A 13 8.42 -8.89 -6.44
N ILE A 14 8.05 -9.04 -5.17
CA ILE A 14 6.65 -9.29 -4.77
C ILE A 14 5.76 -8.07 -5.06
N MET A 15 6.26 -6.84 -4.79
CA MET A 15 5.50 -5.62 -5.06
C MET A 15 5.44 -5.28 -6.56
N ARG A 16 6.39 -5.75 -7.38
CA ARG A 16 6.37 -5.53 -8.85
C ARG A 16 5.13 -6.12 -9.51
N ALA A 17 4.58 -7.20 -8.99
CA ALA A 17 3.36 -7.78 -9.54
C ALA A 17 2.12 -6.90 -9.27
N LEU A 18 2.00 -6.34 -8.06
CA LEU A 18 0.94 -5.39 -7.71
C LEU A 18 1.13 -4.07 -8.46
N GLN A 19 2.37 -3.58 -8.50
CA GLN A 19 2.78 -2.38 -9.20
C GLN A 19 2.49 -2.49 -10.71
N SER A 20 2.82 -3.63 -11.33
CA SER A 20 2.52 -3.91 -12.74
C SER A 20 1.02 -3.97 -12.99
N ARG A 21 0.24 -4.63 -12.13
CA ARG A 21 -1.23 -4.68 -12.28
C ARG A 21 -1.86 -3.29 -12.20
N ILE A 22 -1.53 -2.49 -11.19
CA ILE A 22 -2.11 -1.14 -11.03
C ILE A 22 -1.67 -0.21 -12.17
N VAL A 23 -0.39 -0.21 -12.54
CA VAL A 23 0.12 0.61 -13.66
C VAL A 23 -0.51 0.20 -14.97
N LEU A 24 -0.54 -1.11 -15.25
CA LEU A 24 -1.05 -1.63 -16.50
C LEU A 24 -2.54 -1.29 -16.62
N THR A 25 -3.34 -1.52 -15.58
CA THR A 25 -4.77 -1.16 -15.59
C THR A 25 -4.96 0.36 -15.72
N THR A 26 -4.28 1.17 -14.92
CA THR A 26 -4.44 2.64 -14.93
C THR A 26 -3.93 3.28 -16.23
N THR A 27 -2.98 2.65 -16.92
CA THR A 27 -2.40 3.16 -18.18
C THR A 27 -3.16 2.66 -19.41
N ILE A 28 -3.68 1.44 -19.40
CA ILE A 28 -4.41 0.86 -20.53
C ILE A 28 -5.71 1.60 -20.81
N PHE A 29 -6.52 1.90 -19.80
CA PHE A 29 -7.79 2.62 -20.01
C PHE A 29 -7.64 3.97 -20.73
N PRO A 30 -6.76 4.89 -20.30
CA PRO A 30 -6.57 6.17 -20.99
C PRO A 30 -5.89 6.00 -22.36
N LEU A 31 -5.00 5.00 -22.52
CA LEU A 31 -4.44 4.68 -23.84
C LEU A 31 -5.53 4.22 -24.82
N ILE A 32 -6.42 3.31 -24.41
CA ILE A 32 -7.53 2.84 -25.24
C ILE A 32 -8.42 4.04 -25.60
N GLY A 33 -8.80 4.87 -24.63
CA GLY A 33 -9.60 6.07 -24.88
C GLY A 33 -8.96 7.02 -25.90
N LEU A 34 -7.65 7.26 -25.77
CA LEU A 34 -6.90 8.11 -26.69
C LEU A 34 -6.84 7.50 -28.10
N THR A 35 -6.57 6.20 -28.21
CA THR A 35 -6.55 5.52 -29.51
C THR A 35 -7.92 5.58 -30.19
N LEU A 36 -9.02 5.33 -29.47
CA LEU A 36 -10.38 5.44 -30.00
C LEU A 36 -10.70 6.87 -30.47
N LEU A 37 -10.30 7.89 -29.70
CA LEU A 37 -10.48 9.29 -30.07
C LEU A 37 -9.71 9.64 -31.36
N THR A 38 -8.49 9.13 -31.51
CA THR A 38 -7.69 9.38 -32.72
C THR A 38 -8.24 8.66 -33.94
N ILE A 39 -8.72 7.44 -33.79
CA ILE A 39 -9.33 6.66 -34.87
C ILE A 39 -10.61 7.35 -35.33
N THR A 40 -11.49 7.73 -34.40
CA THR A 40 -12.75 8.44 -34.72
C THR A 40 -12.47 9.78 -35.40
N SER A 41 -11.53 10.57 -34.89
CA SER A 41 -11.13 11.85 -35.51
C SER A 41 -10.56 11.66 -36.92
N THR A 42 -9.78 10.59 -37.14
CA THR A 42 -9.19 10.29 -38.46
C THR A 42 -10.26 9.84 -39.45
N VAL A 43 -11.17 8.94 -39.05
CA VAL A 43 -12.29 8.48 -39.89
C VAL A 43 -13.20 9.66 -40.26
N PHE A 44 -13.52 10.53 -39.30
CA PHE A 44 -14.31 11.74 -39.55
C PHE A 44 -13.63 12.67 -40.58
N CYS A 45 -12.32 12.87 -40.47
CA CYS A 45 -11.56 13.65 -41.45
C CYS A 45 -11.61 13.01 -42.85
N LEU A 46 -11.50 11.68 -42.95
CA LEU A 46 -11.53 10.97 -44.23
C LEU A 46 -12.93 10.98 -44.87
N GLN A 47 -14.01 10.84 -44.08
CA GLN A 47 -15.39 10.97 -44.56
C GLN A 47 -15.68 12.38 -45.07
N SER A 48 -15.24 13.40 -44.34
CA SER A 48 -15.35 14.80 -44.78
C SER A 48 -14.60 15.04 -46.10
N MET A 49 -13.47 14.34 -46.32
CA MET A 49 -12.74 14.40 -47.60
C MET A 49 -13.49 13.72 -48.74
N SER A 50 -14.12 12.55 -48.51
CA SER A 50 -14.88 11.88 -49.57
C SER A 50 -16.08 12.72 -50.02
N GLU A 51 -16.80 13.33 -49.09
CA GLU A 51 -17.93 14.20 -49.40
C GLU A 51 -17.49 15.49 -50.12
N ALA A 52 -16.38 16.09 -49.69
CA ALA A 52 -15.86 17.30 -50.32
C ALA A 52 -15.23 17.05 -51.71
N ALA A 53 -14.66 15.86 -51.93
CA ALA A 53 -14.14 15.45 -53.23
C ALA A 53 -15.25 15.26 -54.27
N GLU A 54 -16.41 14.71 -53.86
CA GLU A 54 -17.60 14.62 -54.72
C GLU A 54 -18.22 15.99 -55.02
N ALA A 55 -18.06 16.97 -54.13
CA ALA A 55 -18.59 18.32 -54.29
C ALA A 55 -17.67 19.29 -55.08
N GLU A 56 -16.55 18.82 -55.64
CA GLU A 56 -15.52 19.64 -56.34
C GLU A 56 -14.98 20.84 -55.52
N VAL A 57 -15.11 20.80 -54.19
CA VAL A 57 -14.62 21.86 -53.32
C VAL A 57 -13.13 21.65 -53.06
N VAL A 58 -12.30 22.60 -53.49
CA VAL A 58 -10.86 22.60 -53.21
C VAL A 58 -10.65 22.89 -51.72
N LEU A 59 -10.54 21.83 -50.92
CA LEU A 59 -10.16 21.95 -49.52
C LEU A 59 -8.66 22.30 -49.39
N PRO A 60 -8.28 23.18 -48.44
CA PRO A 60 -6.88 23.37 -48.09
C PRO A 60 -6.27 22.05 -47.63
N SER A 61 -4.96 21.85 -47.87
CA SER A 61 -4.27 20.60 -47.53
C SER A 61 -4.45 20.26 -46.04
N LEU A 62 -5.10 19.13 -45.75
CA LEU A 62 -5.35 18.64 -44.39
C LEU A 62 -4.15 17.90 -43.78
N ARG A 63 -3.05 17.75 -44.53
CA ARG A 63 -1.78 17.16 -44.07
C ARG A 63 -1.26 17.78 -42.76
N PRO A 64 -1.19 19.12 -42.59
CA PRO A 64 -0.85 19.74 -41.31
C PRO A 64 -1.84 19.39 -40.19
N LEU A 65 -3.13 19.24 -40.49
CA LEU A 65 -4.14 18.87 -39.48
C LEU A 65 -3.90 17.46 -38.95
N ILE A 66 -3.72 16.48 -39.84
CA ILE A 66 -3.41 15.09 -39.45
C ILE A 66 -2.08 15.03 -38.68
N GLY A 67 -1.06 15.76 -39.13
CA GLY A 67 0.22 15.88 -38.42
C GLY A 67 0.05 16.45 -37.01
N SER A 68 -0.79 17.47 -36.83
CA SER A 68 -1.07 18.05 -35.51
C SER A 68 -1.80 17.08 -34.58
N ILE A 69 -2.75 16.29 -35.09
CA ILE A 69 -3.48 15.27 -34.32
C ILE A 69 -2.52 14.18 -33.84
N ILE A 70 -1.65 13.68 -34.72
CA ILE A 70 -0.64 12.65 -34.36
C ILE A 70 0.33 13.21 -33.32
N CYS A 71 0.81 14.44 -33.51
CA CYS A 71 1.73 15.09 -32.58
C CYS A 71 1.10 15.28 -31.20
N LEU A 72 -0.14 15.77 -31.15
CA LEU A 72 -0.90 15.95 -29.91
C LEU A 72 -1.15 14.60 -29.22
N THR A 73 -1.51 13.57 -29.97
CA THR A 73 -1.69 12.20 -29.46
C THR A 73 -0.42 11.67 -28.83
N ALA A 74 0.72 11.81 -29.50
CA ALA A 74 2.00 11.38 -28.99
C ALA A 74 2.37 12.11 -27.69
N ALA A 75 2.16 13.43 -27.64
CA ALA A 75 2.38 14.23 -26.44
C ALA A 75 1.50 13.78 -25.25
N PHE A 76 0.22 13.50 -25.51
CA PHE A 76 -0.69 12.96 -24.49
C PHE A 76 -0.27 11.56 -24.01
N ALA A 77 0.11 10.67 -24.92
CA ALA A 77 0.56 9.32 -24.57
C ALA A 77 1.80 9.36 -23.65
N ILE A 78 2.77 10.23 -23.96
CA ILE A 78 3.96 10.44 -23.12
C ILE A 78 3.55 10.98 -21.74
N THR A 79 2.64 11.94 -21.69
CA THR A 79 2.16 12.53 -20.43
C THR A 79 1.47 11.48 -19.56
N ILE A 80 0.58 10.66 -20.14
CA ILE A 80 -0.10 9.57 -19.44
C ILE A 80 0.93 8.58 -18.88
N LEU A 81 1.90 8.16 -19.69
CA LEU A 81 2.94 7.24 -19.25
C LEU A 81 3.74 7.81 -18.06
N TYR A 82 4.11 9.09 -18.13
CA TYR A 82 4.84 9.77 -17.07
C TYR A 82 4.02 9.85 -15.77
N VAL A 83 2.75 10.24 -15.85
CA VAL A 83 1.86 10.33 -14.69
C VAL A 83 1.62 8.95 -14.07
N SER A 84 1.31 7.94 -14.88
CA SER A 84 1.12 6.56 -14.42
C SER A 84 2.35 6.01 -13.71
N LEU A 85 3.54 6.26 -14.24
CA LEU A 85 4.79 5.81 -13.63
C LEU A 85 5.02 6.51 -12.27
N ARG A 86 4.76 7.83 -12.19
CA ARG A 86 4.90 8.57 -10.94
C ARG A 86 3.90 8.10 -9.88
N PHE A 87 2.65 7.87 -10.30
CA PHE A 87 1.58 7.38 -9.42
C PHE A 87 1.91 6.00 -8.85
N SER A 88 2.43 5.11 -9.70
CA SER A 88 2.92 3.78 -9.32
C SER A 88 3.95 3.81 -8.19
N GLN A 89 4.95 4.69 -8.34
CA GLN A 89 6.07 4.80 -7.41
C GLN A 89 5.60 5.32 -6.05
N ARG A 90 4.59 6.19 -6.03
CA ARG A 90 4.01 6.75 -4.80
C ARG A 90 3.15 5.75 -4.01
N ILE A 91 2.63 4.69 -4.65
CA ILE A 91 1.81 3.70 -3.94
C ILE A 91 2.64 2.50 -3.46
N ALA A 92 3.60 2.06 -4.27
CA ALA A 92 4.37 0.84 -3.99
C ALA A 92 5.21 0.95 -2.71
N GLY A 93 5.82 2.11 -2.44
CA GLY A 93 6.63 2.34 -1.25
C GLY A 93 5.82 2.27 0.04
N PRO A 94 4.77 3.09 0.20
CA PRO A 94 3.94 3.09 1.40
C PRO A 94 3.24 1.75 1.66
N CYS A 95 2.72 1.10 0.61
CA CYS A 95 2.08 -0.21 0.72
C CYS A 95 3.05 -1.27 1.28
N TYR A 96 4.32 -1.21 0.87
CA TYR A 96 5.34 -2.13 1.36
C TYR A 96 5.58 -1.97 2.87
N ARG A 97 5.64 -0.71 3.34
CA ARG A 97 5.84 -0.40 4.76
C ARG A 97 4.68 -0.89 5.62
N ILE A 98 3.44 -0.75 5.13
CA ILE A 98 2.25 -1.28 5.82
C ILE A 98 2.33 -2.81 5.95
N ILE A 99 2.68 -3.51 4.87
CA ILE A 99 2.83 -4.98 4.89
C ILE A 99 3.93 -5.41 5.86
N GLU A 100 5.05 -4.67 5.92
CA GLU A 100 6.15 -4.98 6.83
C GLU A 100 5.76 -4.78 8.29
N ALA A 101 5.03 -3.70 8.61
CA ALA A 101 4.51 -3.48 9.95
C ALA A 101 3.51 -4.56 10.38
N LEU A 102 2.58 -4.94 9.50
CA LEU A 102 1.65 -6.05 9.78
C LEU A 102 2.37 -7.37 10.06
N LYS A 103 3.52 -7.62 9.43
CA LYS A 103 4.35 -8.79 9.76
C LYS A 103 5.00 -8.68 11.14
N SER A 104 5.50 -7.50 11.51
CA SER A 104 6.06 -7.27 12.85
C SER A 104 5.01 -7.47 13.95
N VAL A 105 3.78 -7.04 13.68
CA VAL A 105 2.63 -7.24 14.57
C VAL A 105 2.29 -8.72 14.73
N GLN A 106 2.34 -9.51 13.64
CA GLN A 106 2.17 -10.97 13.70
C GLN A 106 3.28 -11.66 14.51
N GLU A 107 4.47 -11.07 14.58
CA GLU A 107 5.58 -11.54 15.41
C GLU A 107 5.46 -11.09 16.89
N GLY A 108 4.39 -10.38 17.25
CA GLY A 108 4.11 -9.89 18.60
C GLY A 108 4.75 -8.54 18.93
N ASN A 109 5.38 -7.88 17.97
CA ASN A 109 5.92 -6.54 18.15
C ASN A 109 4.86 -5.48 17.88
N LEU A 110 4.24 -4.99 18.95
CA LEU A 110 3.20 -3.95 18.91
C LEU A 110 3.75 -2.53 19.06
N GLU A 111 5.06 -2.36 19.22
CA GLU A 111 5.68 -1.04 19.36
C GLU A 111 6.08 -0.41 18.03
N ASP A 112 6.11 -1.19 16.94
CA ASP A 112 6.43 -0.66 15.62
C ASP A 112 5.31 0.26 15.12
N ARG A 113 5.68 1.43 14.58
CA ARG A 113 4.73 2.46 14.12
C ARG A 113 4.98 2.79 12.65
N VAL A 114 3.91 2.84 11.88
CA VAL A 114 3.96 3.15 10.45
C VAL A 114 3.86 4.65 10.23
N VAL A 115 4.98 5.28 9.87
CA VAL A 115 5.00 6.70 9.50
C VAL A 115 5.26 6.83 8.00
N LEU A 116 4.27 7.29 7.24
CA LEU A 116 4.41 7.57 5.80
C LEU A 116 4.85 9.02 5.55
N ARG A 117 5.19 9.37 4.30
CA ARG A 117 5.57 10.75 3.97
C ARG A 117 4.31 11.55 3.63
N ASP A 118 4.30 12.83 3.97
CA ASP A 118 3.19 13.73 3.69
C ASP A 118 2.78 13.68 2.20
N GLY A 119 1.50 13.39 1.96
CA GLY A 119 0.93 13.31 0.60
C GLY A 119 1.12 11.95 -0.09
N ASP A 120 1.51 10.91 0.65
CA ASP A 120 1.35 9.52 0.22
C ASP A 120 -0.13 9.08 0.33
N PHE A 121 -0.63 8.34 -0.65
CA PHE A 121 -2.06 7.97 -0.74
C PHE A 121 -2.58 7.06 0.37
N LEU A 122 -1.68 6.51 1.19
CA LEU A 122 -1.99 5.47 2.19
C LEU A 122 -1.83 5.98 3.63
N GLU A 123 -1.67 7.30 3.82
CA GLU A 123 -1.49 7.95 5.12
C GLU A 123 -2.61 7.61 6.09
N GLU A 124 -3.87 7.74 5.67
CA GLU A 124 -5.06 7.40 6.48
C GLU A 124 -5.06 5.92 6.93
N ILE A 125 -4.57 5.01 6.08
CA ILE A 125 -4.47 3.59 6.42
C ILE A 125 -3.36 3.36 7.45
N ALA A 126 -2.24 4.06 7.33
CA ALA A 126 -1.14 3.96 8.30
C ALA A 126 -1.57 4.51 9.68
N ASP A 127 -2.29 5.62 9.69
CA ASP A 127 -2.83 6.22 10.93
C ASP A 127 -3.81 5.28 11.62
N GLU A 128 -4.74 4.69 10.86
CA GLU A 128 -5.72 3.75 11.43
C GLU A 128 -5.08 2.45 11.90
N LEU A 129 -4.05 1.97 11.19
CA LEU A 129 -3.24 0.84 11.65
C LEU A 129 -2.56 1.17 12.98
N ASN A 130 -1.91 2.34 13.10
CA ASN A 130 -1.25 2.75 14.34
C ASN A 130 -2.25 2.83 15.51
N ARG A 131 -3.44 3.39 15.30
CA ARG A 131 -4.51 3.42 16.32
C ARG A 131 -4.93 2.01 16.74
N THR A 132 -5.05 1.09 15.79
CA THR A 132 -5.39 -0.31 16.08
C THR A 132 -4.29 -0.94 16.95
N LEU A 133 -3.02 -0.67 16.66
CA LEU A 133 -1.89 -1.15 17.46
C LEU A 133 -1.86 -0.57 18.87
N ASP A 134 -2.23 0.70 19.03
CA ASP A 134 -2.37 1.33 20.35
C ASP A 134 -3.42 0.59 21.19
N VAL A 135 -4.61 0.34 20.63
CA VAL A 135 -5.69 -0.39 21.32
C VAL A 135 -5.26 -1.80 21.73
N ILE A 136 -4.62 -2.55 20.82
CA ILE A 136 -4.15 -3.91 21.12
C ILE A 136 -3.05 -3.87 22.18
N SER A 137 -2.11 -2.93 22.09
CA SER A 137 -1.03 -2.78 23.06
C SER A 137 -1.57 -2.43 24.45
N ASP A 138 -2.58 -1.58 24.53
CA ASP A 138 -3.19 -1.17 25.79
C ASP A 138 -3.98 -2.32 26.44
N ASP A 139 -4.72 -3.10 25.65
CA ASP A 139 -5.44 -4.29 26.15
C ASP A 139 -4.48 -5.38 26.65
N VAL A 140 -3.39 -5.64 25.91
CA VAL A 140 -2.34 -6.57 26.34
C VAL A 140 -1.68 -6.11 27.64
N ARG A 141 -1.45 -4.81 27.80
CA ARG A 141 -0.88 -4.24 29.04
C ARG A 141 -1.86 -4.34 30.21
N ALA A 142 -3.14 -4.03 30.00
CA ALA A 142 -4.17 -4.09 31.03
C ALA A 142 -4.42 -5.53 31.52
N ASN A 143 -4.51 -6.50 30.60
CA ASN A 143 -4.76 -7.91 30.93
C ASN A 143 -3.49 -8.65 31.38
N GLY A 144 -2.30 -8.21 30.99
CA GLY A 144 -1.02 -8.77 31.42
C GLY A 144 -0.68 -8.50 32.89
N THR A 145 -1.21 -7.42 33.48
CA THR A 145 -1.00 -7.07 34.88
C THR A 145 -1.76 -7.96 35.88
N ASP A 146 -2.90 -8.54 35.49
CA ASP A 146 -3.73 -9.35 36.39
C ASP A 146 -3.12 -10.72 36.72
N THR A 147 -2.31 -11.28 35.81
CA THR A 147 -1.70 -12.61 36.04
C THR A 147 -0.57 -12.56 37.08
N THR A 148 0.08 -11.41 37.27
CA THR A 148 1.20 -11.27 38.21
C THR A 148 0.73 -11.03 39.65
N LEU A 149 -0.40 -10.36 39.84
CA LEU A 149 -0.97 -10.12 41.17
C LEU A 149 -1.69 -11.36 41.74
N ALA A 150 -2.32 -12.18 40.90
CA ALA A 150 -2.94 -13.44 41.33
C ALA A 150 -1.92 -14.49 41.84
N HIS A 151 -0.63 -14.38 41.48
CA HIS A 151 0.41 -15.29 41.95
C HIS A 151 1.05 -14.86 43.28
N HIS A 152 0.87 -13.60 43.70
CA HIS A 152 1.44 -13.12 44.96
C HIS A 152 0.50 -13.29 46.16
N GLU A 153 -0.81 -13.48 45.92
CA GLU A 153 -1.80 -13.72 46.98
C GLU A 153 -1.88 -15.20 47.39
N THR A 154 -1.67 -16.13 46.45
CA THR A 154 -1.70 -17.59 46.74
C THR A 154 -0.46 -18.11 47.48
N VAL A 155 0.67 -17.41 47.38
CA VAL A 155 1.91 -17.79 48.11
C VAL A 155 1.85 -17.34 49.58
N ASP A 156 1.16 -16.23 49.89
CA ASP A 156 1.05 -15.72 51.27
C ASP A 156 0.01 -16.49 52.11
N GLU A 157 -1.03 -17.05 51.48
CA GLU A 157 -1.97 -17.95 52.16
C GLU A 157 -1.37 -19.34 52.44
N ALA A 158 -0.62 -19.92 51.50
CA ALA A 158 0.02 -21.21 51.68
C ALA A 158 1.12 -21.21 52.77
N SER A 159 1.73 -20.06 53.08
CA SER A 159 2.72 -19.94 54.15
C SER A 159 2.11 -19.80 55.56
N ARG A 160 0.79 -19.58 55.69
CA ARG A 160 0.12 -19.46 57.00
C ARG A 160 -0.39 -20.79 57.56
N GLU A 161 -0.61 -21.80 56.72
CA GLU A 161 -1.27 -23.04 57.14
C GLU A 161 -0.30 -24.12 57.68
N ASP A 162 1.01 -24.01 57.42
CA ASP A 162 2.00 -25.02 57.84
C ASP A 162 2.84 -24.61 59.06
N ARG A 163 2.22 -23.96 60.06
CA ARG A 163 2.90 -23.71 61.34
C ARG A 163 2.68 -24.93 62.26
N PRO A 164 3.66 -25.83 62.44
CA PRO A 164 3.50 -26.94 63.36
C PRO A 164 3.36 -26.39 64.78
N VAL A 165 2.26 -26.73 65.43
CA VAL A 165 2.07 -26.54 66.88
C VAL A 165 3.06 -27.48 67.56
N GLY A 166 4.25 -26.94 67.84
CA GLY A 166 5.31 -27.61 68.57
C GLY A 166 4.82 -28.01 69.96
N VAL A 167 4.68 -29.32 70.13
CA VAL A 167 4.50 -30.01 71.40
C VAL A 167 5.86 -30.04 72.09
N GLU A 168 6.05 -29.29 73.19
CA GLU A 168 7.01 -29.64 74.25
C GLU A 168 6.92 -28.68 75.44
N SER A 169 6.54 -29.23 76.61
CA SER A 169 7.19 -28.99 77.91
C SER A 169 6.29 -29.47 79.05
N LEU A 170 6.21 -30.79 79.23
CA LEU A 170 6.12 -31.39 80.56
C LEU A 170 7.51 -31.30 81.19
N ALA A 171 7.73 -30.37 82.13
CA ALA A 171 8.78 -30.45 83.15
C ALA A 171 8.68 -29.29 84.17
N LYS A 172 7.77 -29.41 85.14
CA LYS A 172 7.98 -29.22 86.59
C LYS A 172 6.66 -29.04 87.32
#